data_AF-A0A7S2CAY2-F1
#
_entry.id   AF-A0A7S2CAY2-F1
#
_cell.length_a   1.000
_cell.length_b   1.000
_cell.length_c   1.000
_cell.angle_alpha   90.00
_cell.angle_beta   90.00
_cell.angle_gamma   90.00
#
_symmetry.space_group_name_H-M   'P 1'
#
loop_
_entity.id
_entity.type
_entity.pdbx_description
1 polymer ?
#
loop_
_entity_poly.entity_id
_entity_poly.type
_entity_poly.pdbx_seq_one_letter_code
_entity_poly.pdbx_strand_id
1 'polypeptide(L)'
;SGSELPKRELMRTSNQRWGVQLPGAAYFDRLIARPQTELFNAACVLLSLLLFAIQTTEVDAGTRAQLQSAENTIAFGFCIEYVLRWYSRNLNPRHVVEPLVVLDLLSFLPTIVRIILPVMAGYALEYLGMSNDPSLVVLYEQ
;
A
#
# COMPACT_ATOMS: atom_id res chain seq x y z
N SER A 1 50.64 5.49 -22.87
CA SER A 1 50.50 6.35 -21.68
C SER A 1 49.01 6.40 -21.35
N GLY A 2 48.55 5.46 -20.52
CA GLY A 2 47.13 5.30 -20.20
C GLY A 2 46.77 6.19 -19.03
N SER A 3 45.97 7.22 -19.28
CA SER A 3 45.44 8.10 -18.24
C SER A 3 44.39 7.33 -17.43
N GLU A 4 44.79 6.84 -16.26
CA GLU A 4 43.86 6.35 -15.25
C GLU A 4 42.95 7.51 -14.84
N LEU A 5 41.70 7.47 -15.30
CA LEU A 5 40.66 8.37 -14.83
C LEU A 5 40.55 8.20 -13.30
N PRO A 6 40.55 9.30 -12.52
CA PRO A 6 40.56 9.22 -11.07
C PRO A 6 39.31 8.48 -10.60
N LYS A 7 39.50 7.41 -9.79
CA LYS A 7 38.43 6.56 -9.22
C LYS A 7 37.23 7.34 -8.64
N ARG A 8 37.45 8.59 -8.23
CA ARG A 8 36.41 9.51 -7.71
C ARG A 8 35.38 9.92 -8.78
N GLU A 9 35.76 10.04 -10.04
CA GLU A 9 34.83 10.35 -11.15
C GLU A 9 34.03 9.12 -11.60
N LEU A 10 34.64 7.94 -11.55
CA LEU A 10 33.94 6.66 -11.80
C LEU A 10 32.89 6.36 -10.72
N MET A 11 33.16 6.69 -9.46
CA MET A 11 32.15 6.58 -8.39
C MET A 11 30.99 7.56 -8.58
N ARG A 12 31.26 8.78 -9.05
CA ARG A 12 30.22 9.79 -9.34
C ARG A 12 29.28 9.37 -10.47
N THR A 13 29.82 8.76 -11.51
CA THR A 13 29.04 8.32 -12.69
C THR A 13 28.29 7.00 -12.45
N SER A 14 28.79 6.12 -11.58
CA SER A 14 28.11 4.87 -11.25
C SER A 14 26.81 5.06 -10.44
N ASN A 15 26.71 6.15 -9.66
CA ASN A 15 25.52 6.47 -8.87
C ASN A 15 24.44 7.20 -9.68
N GLN A 16 24.70 7.46 -10.96
CA GLN A 16 23.83 8.19 -11.89
C GLN A 16 23.12 7.25 -12.88
N ARG A 17 23.20 5.93 -12.66
CA ARG A 17 22.73 4.88 -13.59
C ARG A 17 21.23 4.55 -13.51
N TRP A 18 20.47 5.23 -12.66
CA TRP A 18 19.02 5.02 -12.54
C TRP A 18 18.26 6.31 -12.82
N GLY A 19 18.03 6.58 -14.11
CA GLY A 19 16.88 7.33 -14.60
C GLY A 19 16.82 8.83 -14.26
N VAL A 20 16.29 9.59 -15.21
CA VAL A 20 15.79 10.95 -14.97
C VAL A 20 14.86 10.91 -13.74
N GLN A 21 15.08 11.78 -12.74
CA GLN A 21 14.16 11.90 -11.60
C GLN A 21 12.73 12.10 -12.11
N LEU A 22 11.80 11.30 -11.60
CA LEU A 22 10.40 11.41 -12.00
C LEU A 22 9.87 12.83 -11.72
N PRO A 23 9.04 13.40 -12.62
CA PRO A 23 8.56 14.77 -12.46
C PRO A 23 7.79 14.90 -11.14
N GLY A 24 8.19 15.86 -10.30
CA GLY A 24 7.56 16.09 -9.00
C GLY A 24 7.99 15.15 -7.87
N ALA A 25 8.89 14.17 -8.11
CA ALA A 25 9.40 13.27 -7.07
C ALA A 25 10.01 14.03 -5.88
N ALA A 26 10.80 15.08 -6.16
CA ALA A 26 11.41 15.92 -5.13
C ALA A 26 10.37 16.75 -4.32
N TYR A 27 9.22 17.06 -4.91
CA TYR A 27 8.14 17.75 -4.21
C TYR A 27 7.45 16.80 -3.22
N PHE A 28 7.10 15.59 -3.67
CA PHE A 28 6.50 14.57 -2.81
C PHE A 28 7.43 14.11 -1.70
N ASP A 29 8.73 13.94 -1.98
CA ASP A 29 9.71 13.58 -0.96
C ASP A 29 9.74 14.62 0.19
N ARG A 30 9.66 15.92 -0.14
CA ARG A 30 9.59 16.99 0.87
C ARG A 30 8.25 17.06 1.60
N LEU A 31 7.16 16.70 0.93
CA LEU A 31 5.83 16.73 1.53
C LEU A 31 5.66 15.57 2.51
N ILE A 32 6.17 14.39 2.16
CA ILE A 32 6.12 13.16 2.96
C ILE A 32 7.14 13.20 4.11
N ALA A 33 8.28 13.86 3.94
CA ALA A 33 9.28 14.02 5.01
C ALA A 33 8.88 14.99 6.13
N ARG A 34 7.63 15.48 6.14
CA ARG A 34 7.16 16.38 7.20
C ARG A 34 6.78 15.56 8.44
N PRO A 35 7.10 16.03 9.66
CA PRO A 35 6.68 15.32 10.88
C PRO A 35 5.15 15.22 11.03
N GLN A 36 4.42 16.11 10.36
CA GLN A 36 2.94 16.12 10.35
C GLN A 36 2.35 14.90 9.64
N THR A 37 2.98 14.40 8.57
CA THR A 37 2.50 13.22 7.85
C THR A 37 2.72 11.97 8.69
N GLU A 38 3.87 11.86 9.37
CA GLU A 38 4.13 10.76 10.30
C GLU A 38 3.10 10.72 11.45
N LEU A 39 2.77 11.88 12.02
CA LEU A 39 1.77 11.98 13.08
C LEU A 39 0.36 11.63 12.57
N PHE A 40 0.01 12.11 11.38
CA PHE A 40 -1.26 11.77 10.73
C PHE A 40 -1.38 10.26 10.52
N ASN A 41 -0.32 9.61 10.02
CA ASN A 41 -0.31 8.17 9.81
C ASN A 41 -0.44 7.41 11.11
N ALA A 42 0.31 7.79 12.14
CA ALA A 42 0.21 7.18 13.44
C ALA A 42 -1.22 7.27 14.01
N ALA A 43 -1.88 8.43 13.86
CA ALA A 43 -3.27 8.61 14.26
C ALA A 43 -4.23 7.72 13.44
N CYS A 44 -4.04 7.63 12.12
CA CYS A 44 -4.82 6.75 11.25
C CYS A 44 -4.64 5.26 11.60
N VAL A 45 -3.42 4.82 11.95
CA VAL A 45 -3.18 3.45 12.40
C VAL A 45 -3.91 3.17 13.71
N LEU A 46 -3.81 4.07 14.69
CA LEU A 46 -4.51 3.92 15.97
C LEU A 46 -6.04 3.88 15.78
N LEU A 47 -6.57 4.73 14.90
CA LEU A 47 -7.98 4.70 14.53
C LEU A 47 -8.37 3.39 13.87
N SER A 48 -7.55 2.88 12.94
CA SER A 48 -7.79 1.59 12.30
C SER A 48 -7.82 0.44 13.30
N LEU A 49 -6.91 0.42 14.27
CA LEU A 49 -6.89 -0.57 15.34
C LEU A 49 -8.14 -0.48 16.23
N LEU A 50 -8.60 0.74 16.52
CA LEU A 50 -9.82 0.97 17.29
C LEU A 50 -11.07 0.48 16.53
N LEU A 51 -11.19 0.81 15.24
CA LEU A 51 -12.28 0.35 14.38
C LEU A 51 -12.32 -1.18 14.32
N PHE A 52 -11.17 -1.81 14.13
CA PHE A 52 -11.04 -3.26 14.14
C PHE A 52 -11.47 -3.85 15.49
N ALA A 53 -11.02 -3.28 16.59
CA ALA A 53 -11.39 -3.72 17.94
C ALA A 53 -12.89 -3.56 18.23
N ILE A 54 -13.56 -2.55 17.67
CA ILE A 54 -15.02 -2.41 17.78
C ILE A 54 -15.71 -3.53 16.97
N GLN A 55 -15.23 -3.84 15.77
CA GLN A 55 -15.82 -4.88 14.92
C GLN A 55 -15.74 -6.30 15.49
N THR A 56 -14.85 -6.56 16.44
CA THR A 56 -14.77 -7.87 17.14
C THR A 56 -15.84 -8.04 18.21
N THR A 57 -16.58 -6.98 18.56
CA THR A 57 -17.73 -7.03 19.47
C THR A 57 -19.03 -7.32 18.72
N GLU A 58 -20.10 -7.63 19.46
CA GLU A 58 -21.44 -7.77 18.91
C GLU A 58 -22.00 -6.39 18.52
N VAL A 59 -21.70 -5.97 17.29
CA VAL A 59 -22.29 -4.80 16.63
C VAL A 59 -23.29 -5.24 15.57
N ASP A 60 -24.36 -4.45 15.40
CA ASP A 60 -25.36 -4.68 14.36
C ASP A 60 -24.75 -4.58 12.95
N ALA A 61 -25.44 -5.17 11.97
CA ALA A 61 -24.96 -5.23 10.59
C ALA A 61 -24.78 -3.85 9.94
N GLY A 62 -25.63 -2.87 10.29
CA GLY A 62 -25.52 -1.50 9.76
C GLY A 62 -24.28 -0.79 10.28
N THR A 63 -24.03 -0.87 11.59
CA THR A 63 -22.81 -0.33 12.21
C THR A 63 -21.56 -1.03 11.67
N ARG A 64 -21.59 -2.35 11.50
CA ARG A 64 -20.48 -3.12 10.91
C ARG A 64 -20.13 -2.62 9.50
N ALA A 65 -21.12 -2.40 8.64
CA ALA A 65 -20.89 -1.88 7.29
C ALA A 65 -20.26 -0.47 7.29
N GLN A 66 -20.69 0.40 8.21
CA GLN A 66 -20.11 1.73 8.36
C GLN A 66 -18.66 1.69 8.84
N LEU A 67 -18.36 0.85 9.84
CA LEU A 67 -17.00 0.65 10.35
C LEU A 67 -16.08 0.09 9.26
N GLN A 68 -16.56 -0.86 8.46
CA GLN A 68 -15.81 -1.41 7.34
C GLN A 68 -15.56 -0.37 6.24
N SER A 69 -16.53 0.50 5.95
CA SER A 69 -16.35 1.60 5.00
C SER A 69 -15.29 2.60 5.47
N ALA A 70 -15.27 2.90 6.78
CA ALA A 70 -14.24 3.75 7.38
C ALA A 70 -12.84 3.12 7.28
N GLU A 71 -12.69 1.83 7.60
CA GLU A 71 -11.43 1.10 7.42
C GLU A 71 -10.95 1.09 5.97
N ASN A 72 -11.85 0.88 5.01
CA ASN A 72 -11.52 0.90 3.59
C ASN A 72 -10.99 2.28 3.17
N THR A 73 -11.59 3.35 3.69
CA THR A 73 -11.16 4.72 3.40
C THR A 73 -9.76 5.00 3.95
N ILE A 74 -9.48 4.57 5.18
CA ILE A 74 -8.15 4.71 5.80
C ILE A 74 -7.10 3.90 5.02
N ALA A 75 -7.41 2.64 4.69
CA ALA A 75 -6.51 1.78 3.93
C ALA A 75 -6.21 2.34 2.53
N PHE A 76 -7.19 2.94 1.87
CA PHE A 76 -6.99 3.62 0.59
C PHE A 76 -6.04 4.82 0.74
N GLY A 77 -6.15 5.59 1.83
CA GLY A 77 -5.22 6.65 2.17
C GLY A 77 -3.77 6.14 2.32
N PHE A 78 -3.56 5.06 3.07
CA PHE A 78 -2.23 4.44 3.21
C PHE A 78 -1.70 3.89 1.89
N CYS A 79 -2.55 3.31 1.05
CA CYS A 79 -2.16 2.85 -0.28
C CYS A 79 -1.66 4.02 -1.16
N ILE A 80 -2.38 5.15 -1.17
CA ILE A 80 -1.94 6.34 -1.90
C ILE A 80 -0.60 6.85 -1.37
N GLU A 81 -0.45 6.95 -0.06
CA GLU A 81 0.81 7.41 0.53
C GLU A 81 1.97 6.49 0.16
N TYR A 82 1.75 5.17 0.28
CA TYR A 82 2.73 4.17 -0.11
C TYR A 82 3.17 4.35 -1.57
N VAL A 83 2.22 4.54 -2.49
CA VAL A 83 2.51 4.77 -3.90
C VAL A 83 3.27 6.09 -4.11
N LEU A 84 2.89 7.17 -3.43
CA LEU A 84 3.58 8.46 -3.51
C LEU A 84 5.02 8.38 -2.98
N ARG A 85 5.25 7.63 -1.89
CA ARG A 85 6.56 7.39 -1.31
C ARG A 85 7.42 6.52 -2.23
N TRP A 86 6.83 5.52 -2.86
CA TRP A 86 7.51 4.72 -3.88
C TRP A 86 7.84 5.54 -5.14
N TYR A 87 6.93 6.41 -5.57
CA TYR A 87 7.12 7.32 -6.69
C TYR A 87 8.23 8.35 -6.42
N SER A 88 8.30 8.93 -5.21
CA SER A 88 9.36 9.87 -4.84
C SER A 88 10.75 9.24 -4.91
N ARG A 89 10.82 7.91 -4.80
CA ARG A 89 12.04 7.10 -4.92
C ARG A 89 12.26 6.51 -6.31
N ASN A 90 11.69 7.14 -7.35
CA ASN A 90 11.82 6.73 -8.75
C ASN A 90 11.37 5.28 -9.00
N LEU A 91 10.35 4.82 -8.27
CA LEU A 91 9.82 3.45 -8.37
C LEU A 91 10.90 2.36 -8.18
N ASN A 92 11.94 2.66 -7.39
CA ASN A 92 13.00 1.71 -7.14
C ASN A 92 12.45 0.51 -6.35
N PRO A 93 12.54 -0.73 -6.87
CA PRO A 93 12.02 -1.92 -6.20
C PRO A 93 12.74 -2.22 -4.88
N ARG A 94 13.97 -1.73 -4.68
CA ARG A 94 14.67 -1.86 -3.39
C ARG A 94 14.01 -1.07 -2.27
N HIS A 95 13.24 -0.04 -2.61
CA HIS A 95 12.55 0.77 -1.60
C HIS A 95 11.42 -0.03 -0.93
N VAL A 96 10.81 -0.97 -1.66
CA VAL A 96 9.70 -1.81 -1.17
C VAL A 96 10.13 -2.73 -0.01
N VAL A 97 11.41 -3.09 0.06
CA VAL A 97 11.96 -3.96 1.12
C VAL A 97 12.55 -3.18 2.30
N GLU A 98 12.47 -1.85 2.29
CA GLU A 98 12.89 -1.06 3.45
C GLU A 98 11.95 -1.32 4.64
N PRO A 99 12.46 -1.50 5.87
CA PRO A 99 11.66 -1.91 7.02
C PRO A 99 10.44 -1.02 7.28
N LEU A 100 10.59 0.30 7.13
CA LEU A 100 9.49 1.26 7.30
C LEU A 100 8.42 1.13 6.21
N VAL A 101 8.84 0.87 4.97
CA VAL A 101 7.93 0.70 3.83
C VAL A 101 7.18 -0.63 3.92
N VAL A 102 7.83 -1.66 4.44
CA VAL A 102 7.17 -2.95 4.76
C VAL A 102 6.12 -2.77 5.85
N LEU A 103 6.38 -1.97 6.88
CA LEU A 103 5.38 -1.66 7.91
C LEU A 103 4.16 -0.93 7.31
N ASP A 104 4.39 0.04 6.42
CA ASP A 104 3.30 0.70 5.70
C ASP A 104 2.50 -0.34 4.91
N LEU A 105 3.15 -1.22 4.15
CA LEU A 105 2.47 -2.26 3.37
C LEU A 105 1.64 -3.20 4.25
N LEU A 106 2.18 -3.63 5.39
CA LEU A 106 1.47 -4.49 6.34
C LEU A 106 0.25 -3.79 6.96
N SER A 107 0.26 -2.46 7.08
CA SER A 107 -0.84 -1.70 7.70
C SER A 107 -2.14 -1.77 6.89
N PHE A 108 -2.06 -1.85 5.56
CA PHE A 108 -3.22 -1.93 4.68
C PHE A 108 -3.36 -3.28 3.97
N LEU A 109 -2.43 -4.22 4.19
CA LEU A 109 -2.46 -5.56 3.61
C LEU A 109 -3.74 -6.35 3.95
N PRO A 110 -4.25 -6.36 5.20
CA PRO A 110 -5.48 -7.09 5.52
C PRO A 110 -6.68 -6.60 4.68
N THR A 111 -6.77 -5.28 4.46
CA THR A 111 -7.81 -4.68 3.63
C THR A 111 -7.67 -5.06 2.16
N ILE A 112 -6.44 -5.06 1.65
CA ILE A 112 -6.15 -5.53 0.29
C ILE A 112 -6.58 -6.99 0.12
N VAL A 113 -6.21 -7.87 1.06
CA VAL A 113 -6.60 -9.28 1.01
C VAL A 113 -8.12 -9.42 1.01
N ARG A 114 -8.82 -8.69 1.89
CA ARG A 114 -10.29 -8.70 1.95
C ARG A 114 -10.95 -8.26 0.63
N ILE A 115 -10.37 -7.31 -0.09
CA ILE A 115 -10.92 -6.82 -1.36
C ILE A 115 -10.55 -7.74 -2.54
N ILE A 116 -9.30 -8.20 -2.60
CA ILE A 116 -8.80 -8.99 -3.74
C ILE A 116 -9.30 -10.43 -3.70
N LEU A 117 -9.41 -11.04 -2.51
CA LEU A 117 -9.73 -12.47 -2.38
C LEU A 117 -11.11 -12.85 -2.95
N PRO A 118 -12.20 -12.09 -2.71
CA PRO A 118 -13.50 -12.34 -3.35
C PRO A 118 -13.44 -12.20 -4.88
N VAL A 119 -12.71 -11.20 -5.39
CA VAL A 119 -12.54 -10.97 -6.83
C VAL A 119 -11.80 -12.13 -7.49
N MET A 120 -10.68 -12.56 -6.89
CA MET A 120 -9.90 -13.70 -7.38
C MET A 120 -10.69 -15.01 -7.31
N ALA A 121 -11.48 -15.21 -6.26
CA ALA A 121 -12.36 -16.35 -6.15
C ALA A 121 -13.44 -16.35 -7.23
N GLY A 122 -14.06 -15.20 -7.51
CA GLY A 122 -15.02 -15.04 -8.61
C GLY A 122 -14.43 -15.45 -9.96
N TYR A 123 -13.23 -14.93 -10.29
CA TYR A 123 -12.53 -15.32 -11.51
C TYR A 123 -12.18 -16.81 -11.52
N ALA A 124 -11.66 -17.36 -10.42
CA ALA A 124 -11.32 -18.79 -10.35
C ALA A 124 -12.55 -19.69 -10.55
N LEU A 125 -13.70 -19.33 -9.98
CA LEU A 125 -14.96 -20.05 -10.17
C LEU A 125 -15.48 -19.96 -11.61
N GLU A 126 -15.33 -18.80 -12.25
CA GLU A 126 -15.63 -18.62 -13.68
C GLU A 126 -14.71 -19.49 -14.56
N TYR A 127 -13.40 -19.49 -14.29
CA TYR A 127 -12.43 -20.35 -14.99
C TYR A 127 -12.70 -21.85 -14.81
N LEU A 128 -13.24 -22.26 -13.66
CA LEU A 128 -13.60 -23.65 -13.37
C LEU A 128 -14.99 -24.03 -13.91
N GLY A 129 -15.72 -23.11 -14.56
CA GLY A 129 -17.06 -23.35 -15.09
C GLY A 129 -18.16 -23.48 -14.02
N MET A 130 -17.88 -23.03 -12.79
CA MET A 130 -18.77 -23.11 -11.63
C MET A 130 -19.58 -21.82 -11.39
N SER A 131 -19.49 -20.82 -12.27
CA SER A 131 -20.13 -19.51 -12.08
C SER A 131 -21.67 -19.51 -12.07
N ASN A 132 -22.30 -20.62 -12.45
CA ASN A 132 -23.77 -20.76 -12.46
C ASN A 132 -24.33 -21.52 -11.23
N ASP A 133 -23.51 -21.85 -10.23
CA ASP A 133 -24.00 -22.53 -9.02
C ASP A 133 -24.48 -21.48 -7.98
N PRO A 134 -25.81 -21.33 -7.75
CA PRO A 134 -26.37 -20.28 -6.88
C PRO A 134 -25.99 -20.44 -5.40
N SER A 135 -25.43 -21.60 -5.02
CA SER A 135 -24.95 -21.87 -3.67
C SER A 135 -23.66 -21.12 -3.30
N LEU A 136 -22.87 -20.69 -4.30
CA LEU A 136 -21.57 -20.02 -4.08
C LEU A 136 -21.68 -18.50 -3.95
N VAL A 137 -22.72 -17.88 -4.50
CA VAL A 137 -22.96 -16.42 -4.37
C VAL A 137 -23.25 -16.03 -2.92
N VAL A 138 -23.92 -16.91 -2.17
CA VAL A 138 -24.31 -16.68 -0.76
C VAL A 138 -23.10 -16.65 0.19
N LEU A 139 -21.99 -17.28 -0.17
CA LEU A 139 -20.78 -17.33 0.67
C LEU A 139 -19.90 -16.08 0.57
N TYR A 140 -20.11 -15.22 -0.44
CA TYR A 140 -19.31 -14.01 -0.67
C TYR A 140 -20.07 -12.70 -0.39
N GLU A 141 -21.37 -12.76 -0.10
CA GLU A 141 -22.20 -11.60 0.27
C GLU A 141 -22.45 -11.46 1.79
N GLN A 142 -21.83 -12.30 2.64
CA GLN A 142 -21.87 -12.17 4.11
C GLN A 142 -20.58 -11.56 4.67
#